data_AF-A0A6J2TET5-F1
#
_entry.id   AF-A0A6J2TET5-F1
#
_cell.length_a   1.000
_cell.length_b   1.000
_cell.length_c   1.000
_cell.angle_alpha   90.00
_cell.angle_beta   90.00
_cell.angle_gamma   90.00
#
_symmetry.space_group_name_H-M   'P 1'
#
loop_
_entity.id
_entity.type
_entity.pdbx_description
1 polymer ?
#
loop_
_entity_poly.entity_id
_entity_poly.type
_entity_poly.pdbx_seq_one_letter_code
_entity_poly.pdbx_strand_id
1 'polypeptide(L)'
;MPADQIQYSEKYFDDNFEYRHVILPADLAKLVPKAHLMTETEWRNLGVQQSPGWVHYMMHAPEPHVILFRRKRVSQEPVAAASSQPQQTTGSNNNTKNNKNNKNVNVCA
;
A
#
# COMPACT_ATOMS: atom_id res chain seq x y z
N MET A 1 9.65 18.65 -8.77
CA MET A 1 8.25 18.29 -9.08
C MET A 1 7.84 17.19 -8.13
N PRO A 2 6.83 17.37 -7.26
CA PRO A 2 6.52 16.36 -6.26
C PRO A 2 5.84 15.19 -6.96
N ALA A 3 6.51 14.04 -6.99
CA ALA A 3 5.90 12.73 -7.28
C ALA A 3 4.90 12.30 -6.18
N ASP A 4 4.55 13.21 -5.28
CA ASP A 4 3.88 12.97 -4.00
C ASP A 4 2.36 12.90 -4.10
N GLN A 5 1.80 13.17 -5.28
CA GLN A 5 0.34 13.19 -5.48
C GLN A 5 -0.19 11.93 -6.17
N ILE A 6 0.56 10.82 -6.17
CA ILE A 6 0.04 9.53 -6.62
C ILE A 6 -0.91 8.99 -5.56
N GLN A 7 -2.18 8.87 -5.91
CA GLN A 7 -3.20 8.39 -4.99
C GLN A 7 -3.45 6.89 -5.22
N TYR A 8 -3.43 6.11 -4.13
CA TYR A 8 -3.65 4.67 -4.16
C TYR A 8 -5.03 4.36 -3.60
N SER A 9 -5.80 3.53 -4.31
CA SER A 9 -7.09 3.06 -3.80
C SER A 9 -6.94 1.95 -2.77
N GLU A 10 -8.03 1.70 -2.05
CA GLU A 10 -8.20 0.46 -1.30
C GLU A 10 -8.17 -0.75 -2.23
N LYS A 11 -7.77 -1.90 -1.67
CA LYS A 11 -7.74 -3.16 -2.41
C LYS A 11 -9.11 -3.81 -2.35
N TYR A 12 -9.59 -4.32 -3.47
CA TYR A 12 -10.77 -5.15 -3.54
C TYR A 12 -10.40 -6.53 -4.06
N PHE A 13 -11.21 -7.52 -3.73
CA PHE A 13 -10.88 -8.92 -3.92
C PHE A 13 -12.05 -9.65 -4.55
N ASP A 14 -11.76 -10.45 -5.56
CA ASP A 14 -12.66 -11.48 -6.06
C ASP A 14 -12.16 -12.86 -5.59
N ASP A 15 -12.77 -13.93 -6.09
CA ASP A 15 -12.42 -15.32 -5.77
C ASP A 15 -10.98 -15.69 -6.18
N ASN A 16 -10.48 -15.13 -7.29
CA ASN A 16 -9.20 -15.51 -7.89
C ASN A 16 -8.12 -14.41 -7.88
N PHE A 17 -8.51 -13.14 -7.74
CA PHE A 17 -7.62 -12.00 -7.94
C PHE A 17 -7.84 -10.89 -6.91
N GLU A 18 -6.77 -10.15 -6.63
CA GLU A 18 -6.79 -8.88 -5.90
C GLU A 18 -6.67 -7.75 -6.91
N TYR A 19 -7.38 -6.66 -6.68
CA TYR A 19 -7.43 -5.51 -7.57
C TYR A 19 -7.22 -4.22 -6.78
N ARG A 20 -6.67 -3.23 -7.48
CA ARG A 20 -6.45 -1.89 -6.97
C ARG A 20 -6.30 -0.93 -8.15
N HIS A 21 -6.78 0.29 -8.01
CA HIS A 21 -6.48 1.35 -8.95
C HIS A 21 -5.51 2.37 -8.35
N VAL A 22 -4.68 2.94 -9.20
CA VAL A 22 -3.76 4.03 -8.86
C VAL A 22 -4.12 5.22 -9.74
N ILE A 23 -4.27 6.37 -9.10
CA ILE A 23 -4.61 7.63 -9.75
C ILE A 23 -3.32 8.43 -9.85
N LEU A 24 -2.85 8.62 -11.07
CA LEU A 24 -1.68 9.42 -11.39
C LEU A 24 -2.06 10.90 -11.51
N PRO A 25 -1.15 11.83 -11.13
CA PRO A 25 -1.33 13.23 -11.45
C PRO A 25 -1.34 13.45 -12.97
N ALA A 26 -2.05 14.49 -13.41
CA ALA A 26 -2.25 14.79 -14.84
C ALA A 26 -0.94 14.98 -15.64
N ASP A 27 0.16 15.34 -14.98
CA ASP A 27 1.47 15.46 -15.59
C ASP A 27 2.05 14.10 -16.00
N LEU A 28 1.98 13.11 -15.09
CA LEU A 28 2.43 11.74 -15.34
C LEU A 28 1.48 10.97 -16.25
N ALA A 29 0.18 11.25 -16.19
CA ALA A 29 -0.83 10.60 -17.03
C ALA A 29 -0.59 10.81 -18.54
N LYS A 30 0.10 11.90 -18.93
CA LYS A 30 0.47 12.16 -20.34
C LYS A 30 1.59 11.24 -20.84
N LEU A 31 2.40 10.72 -19.94
CA LEU A 31 3.50 9.79 -20.25
C LEU A 31 3.00 8.33 -20.35
N VAL A 32 1.76 8.06 -19.92
CA VAL A 32 1.18 6.73 -19.99
C VAL A 32 0.86 6.37 -21.45
N PRO A 33 1.44 5.28 -21.97
CA PRO A 33 1.14 4.84 -23.33
C PRO A 33 -0.30 4.34 -23.43
N LYS A 34 -1.01 4.76 -24.49
CA LYS A 34 -2.38 4.32 -24.80
C LYS A 34 -2.44 3.12 -25.75
N ALA A 35 -1.29 2.74 -26.30
CA ALA A 35 -1.19 1.69 -27.31
C ALA A 35 -0.98 0.30 -26.69
N HIS A 36 -0.43 0.23 -25.48
CA HIS A 36 -0.07 -1.04 -24.83
C HIS A 36 -0.21 -0.99 -23.31
N LEU A 37 -0.34 -2.17 -22.71
CA LEU A 37 -0.33 -2.34 -21.26
C LEU A 37 1.09 -2.21 -20.72
N MET A 38 1.28 -1.30 -19.76
CA MET A 38 2.56 -1.13 -19.06
C MET A 38 3.02 -2.38 -18.30
N THR A 39 4.30 -2.69 -18.45
CA THR A 39 5.04 -3.70 -17.67
C THR A 39 5.42 -3.18 -16.27
N GLU A 40 5.86 -4.08 -15.38
CA GLU A 40 6.32 -3.74 -14.03
C GLU A 40 7.33 -2.58 -14.02
N THR A 41 8.31 -2.66 -14.91
CA THR A 41 9.36 -1.64 -15.03
C THR A 41 8.82 -0.30 -15.48
N GLU A 42 7.88 -0.27 -16.42
CA GLU A 42 7.33 0.98 -16.97
C GLU A 42 6.55 1.77 -15.92
N TRP A 43 5.62 1.13 -15.18
CA TRP A 43 4.87 1.84 -14.16
C TRP A 43 5.74 2.22 -12.95
N ARG A 44 6.79 1.44 -12.63
CA ARG A 44 7.78 1.84 -11.61
C ARG A 44 8.57 3.08 -12.02
N ASN A 45 8.93 3.20 -13.30
CA ASN A 45 9.61 4.39 -13.82
C ASN A 45 8.73 5.65 -13.76
N LEU A 46 7.41 5.50 -13.82
CA LEU A 46 6.46 6.61 -13.58
C LEU A 46 6.38 7.02 -12.10
N GLY A 47 7.03 6.30 -11.19
CA GLY A 47 7.03 6.58 -9.76
C GLY A 47 5.95 5.82 -8.97
N VAL A 48 5.19 4.93 -9.61
CA VAL A 48 4.24 4.07 -8.91
C VAL A 48 5.02 3.03 -8.09
N GLN A 49 4.75 2.99 -6.79
CA GLN A 49 5.42 2.09 -5.84
C GLN A 49 4.44 1.09 -5.27
N GLN A 50 4.54 -0.16 -5.70
CA GLN A 50 3.73 -1.27 -5.20
C GLN A 50 4.58 -2.52 -4.97
N SER A 51 4.03 -3.46 -4.20
CA SER A 51 4.60 -4.81 -4.02
C SER A 51 4.79 -5.52 -5.37
N PRO A 52 5.70 -6.49 -5.49
CA PRO A 52 5.84 -7.26 -6.73
C PRO A 52 4.56 -8.05 -7.07
N GLY A 53 4.38 -8.33 -8.36
CA GLY A 53 3.30 -9.20 -8.88
C GLY A 53 2.00 -8.48 -9.24
N TRP A 54 1.95 -7.15 -9.14
CA TRP A 54 0.85 -6.38 -9.70
C TRP A 54 1.00 -6.22 -11.21
N VAL A 55 -0.07 -6.55 -11.94
CA VAL A 55 -0.11 -6.50 -13.40
C VAL A 55 -1.16 -5.47 -13.81
N HIS A 56 -0.76 -4.51 -14.64
CA HIS A 56 -1.69 -3.59 -15.30
C HIS A 56 -2.48 -4.38 -16.36
N TYR A 57 -3.78 -4.56 -16.15
CA TYR A 57 -4.56 -5.52 -16.96
C TYR A 57 -5.52 -4.88 -17.95
N MET A 58 -5.91 -3.63 -17.73
CA MET A 58 -6.85 -2.91 -18.58
C MET A 58 -6.47 -1.44 -18.67
N MET A 59 -6.48 -0.90 -19.88
CA MET A 59 -6.38 0.54 -20.13
C MET A 59 -7.76 1.17 -20.04
N HIS A 60 -7.87 2.26 -19.30
CA HIS A 60 -9.12 3.02 -19.19
C HIS A 60 -9.07 4.22 -20.15
N ALA A 61 -9.79 4.13 -21.26
CA ALA A 61 -9.74 5.13 -22.33
C ALA A 61 -10.23 6.54 -21.94
N PRO A 62 -11.35 6.73 -21.18
CA PRO A 62 -11.81 8.07 -20.84
C PRO A 62 -10.99 8.72 -19.71
N GLU A 63 -10.41 7.94 -18.79
CA GLU A 63 -9.57 8.42 -17.70
C GLU A 63 -8.19 7.74 -17.69
N PRO A 64 -7.24 8.18 -18.54
CA PRO A 64 -5.91 7.54 -18.67
C PRO A 64 -5.03 7.70 -17.44
N HIS A 65 -5.42 8.59 -16.53
CA HIS A 65 -4.76 8.82 -15.26
C HIS A 65 -5.11 7.75 -14.21
N VAL A 66 -6.15 6.94 -14.45
CA VAL A 66 -6.53 5.82 -13.59
C VAL A 66 -5.93 4.53 -14.16
N ILE A 67 -4.98 3.96 -13.43
CA ILE A 67 -4.28 2.73 -13.83
C ILE A 67 -4.80 1.56 -12.99
N LEU A 68 -5.33 0.54 -13.66
CA LEU A 68 -5.94 -0.61 -13.00
C LEU A 68 -4.97 -1.79 -12.89
N PHE A 69 -4.68 -2.20 -11.67
CA PHE A 69 -3.81 -3.34 -11.39
C PHE A 69 -4.61 -4.53 -10.89
N ARG A 70 -4.20 -5.73 -11.29
CA ARG A 70 -4.63 -7.01 -10.72
C ARG A 70 -3.44 -7.83 -10.28
N ARG A 71 -3.61 -8.65 -9.25
CA ARG A 71 -2.63 -9.63 -8.79
C ARG A 71 -3.34 -10.95 -8.54
N LYS A 72 -2.74 -12.06 -8.97
CA LYS A 72 -3.29 -13.39 -8.68
C LYS A 72 -3.22 -13.63 -7.18
N ARG A 73 -4.34 -14.00 -6.57
CA ARG A 73 -4.32 -14.47 -5.18
C ARG A 73 -3.61 -15.81 -5.14
N VAL A 74 -2.67 -15.94 -4.22
CA VAL A 74 -2.29 -17.28 -3.78
C VAL A 74 -3.52 -17.80 -3.07
N SER A 75 -4.24 -18.74 -3.69
CA SER A 75 -5.28 -19.51 -3.02
C SER A 75 -4.64 -19.99 -1.73
N GLN A 76 -5.09 -19.47 -0.59
CA GLN A 76 -4.59 -19.93 0.70
C GLN A 76 -5.04 -21.37 0.85
N GLU A 77 -4.23 -22.31 0.37
CA GLU A 77 -4.04 -23.49 1.19
C GLU A 77 -3.43 -22.98 2.50
N PRO A 78 -3.97 -23.36 3.67
CA PRO A 78 -3.58 -22.79 4.96
C PRO A 78 -2.17 -23.22 5.32
N VAL A 79 -1.16 -22.58 4.75
CA VAL A 79 0.20 -22.63 5.25
C VAL A 79 0.36 -21.45 6.20
N ALA A 80 0.31 -21.77 7.49
CA ALA A 80 0.65 -20.87 8.56
C ALA A 80 2.05 -20.26 8.29
N ALA A 81 2.17 -18.97 8.59
CA ALA A 81 3.38 -18.17 8.74
C ALA A 81 3.88 -17.32 7.55
N ALA A 82 4.04 -16.04 7.90
CA ALA A 82 5.00 -15.06 7.38
C ALA A 82 4.65 -14.27 6.11
N SER A 83 4.02 -13.10 6.30
CA SER A 83 4.66 -11.80 5.94
C SER A 83 3.79 -10.62 6.38
N SER A 84 4.06 -10.14 7.59
CA SER A 84 3.57 -8.87 8.10
C SER A 84 4.22 -7.70 7.36
N GLN A 85 3.41 -6.69 7.08
CA GLN A 85 3.79 -5.39 6.53
C GLN A 85 4.76 -4.65 7.47
N PRO A 86 5.67 -3.78 6.97
CA PRO A 86 6.47 -2.92 7.83
C PRO A 86 5.59 -1.85 8.52
N GLN A 87 5.65 -1.83 9.85
CA GLN A 87 5.09 -0.81 10.74
C GLN A 87 5.76 0.55 10.48
N GLN A 88 4.95 1.60 10.30
CA GLN A 88 5.35 2.97 10.59
C GLN A 88 4.81 3.33 11.98
N THR A 89 5.69 3.35 12.98
CA THR A 89 5.46 4.11 14.21
C THR A 89 6.47 5.24 14.25
N THR A 90 5.95 6.45 14.09
CA THR A 90 6.60 7.74 14.24
C THR A 90 7.22 7.86 15.64
N GLY A 91 8.51 8.17 15.71
CA GLY A 91 9.16 8.57 16.95
C GLY A 91 9.18 10.09 17.11
N SER A 92 8.71 10.60 18.26
CA SER A 92 9.44 11.60 19.10
C SER A 92 8.58 12.15 20.26
N ASN A 93 9.04 11.85 21.49
CA ASN A 93 9.37 12.78 22.59
C ASN A 93 8.40 13.89 23.03
N ASN A 94 7.84 13.81 24.26
CA ASN A 94 8.42 14.40 25.50
C ASN A 94 7.37 14.73 26.60
N ASN A 95 7.72 14.32 27.83
CA ASN A 95 7.59 15.00 29.13
C ASN A 95 6.28 15.06 29.98
N THR A 96 6.48 14.60 31.23
CA THR A 96 6.01 15.14 32.52
C THR A 96 4.55 14.93 32.96
N LYS A 97 4.35 14.04 33.95
CA LYS A 97 4.02 14.43 35.35
C LYS A 97 3.84 13.21 36.28
N ASN A 98 4.65 13.22 37.35
CA ASN A 98 4.40 12.59 38.65
C ASN A 98 2.92 12.58 39.05
N ASN A 99 2.43 11.50 39.68
CA ASN A 99 1.95 11.56 41.08
C ASN A 99 1.62 10.19 41.70
N LYS A 100 2.28 9.91 42.83
CA LYS A 100 1.80 9.30 44.09
C LYS A 100 1.06 7.95 44.11
N ASN A 101 1.71 7.08 44.88
CA ASN A 101 1.16 6.27 45.98
C ASN A 101 0.22 5.13 45.61
N ASN A 102 0.74 3.91 45.72
CA ASN A 102 -0.01 2.94 46.51
C ASN A 102 0.93 2.09 47.39
N LYS A 103 0.67 2.18 48.70
CA LYS A 103 1.24 1.33 49.73
C LYS A 103 0.65 -0.06 49.53
N ASN A 104 1.47 -1.10 49.50
CA ASN A 104 1.00 -2.38 50.04
C ASN A 104 2.10 -3.02 50.88
N VAL A 105 1.86 -2.93 52.18
CA VAL A 105 2.50 -3.71 53.23
C VAL A 105 2.03 -5.15 53.07
N ASN A 106 2.95 -6.11 53.02
CA ASN A 106 2.61 -7.47 53.41
C ASN A 106 3.73 -8.04 54.29
N VAL A 107 3.43 -8.04 55.58
CA VAL A 107 4.06 -8.76 56.68
C VAL A 107 3.70 -10.24 56.56
N CYS A 108 4.46 -11.09 57.28
CA CYS A 108 4.27 -12.52 57.58
C CYS A 108 5.03 -13.48 56.64
N ALA A 109 5.75 -14.50 57.12
CA ALA A 109 6.02 -15.00 58.47
C ALA A 109 7.39 -15.70 58.47
#